data_AF-A0A6G4TWR8-F1
#
_entry.id   AF-A0A6G4TWR8-F1
#
_cell.length_a   1.000
_cell.length_b   1.000
_cell.length_c   1.000
_cell.angle_alpha   90.00
_cell.angle_beta   90.00
_cell.angle_gamma   90.00
#
_symmetry.space_group_name_H-M   'P 1'
#
loop_
_entity.id
_entity.type
_entity.pdbx_description
1 polymer ?
#
loop_
_entity_poly.entity_id
_entity_poly.type
_entity_poly.pdbx_seq_one_letter_code
_entity_poly.pdbx_strand_id
1 'polypeptide(L)'
;MEFFAIILYIGLLAAYVIFIAPFVAAGWGLYHVGELIVRHCGQLHGVTRVRTAAYVTVPPHRPEDEDQPARRQYFLGPAQRDLRQLITLTWREGVRRTTDRGRWTYGRLLGEQGDEAVWRWPAGVTLQVGLIAGAAAGAAALALLLALHGLIVLLAAGLVLASAGVLRAVDFVALLAKKLHRGMLCPNQGCYERFSYPWYECRNAICLRRHTDIRPGRFGVLRRRCACGEELPTLILLMRGERRLQPFCPNCEQPMSRYTGHVAEAIIPFFGGQAAGKTQLMAAMMLLLENAAERGGRSLRAADDATQFNYDVLRETLRRQGHPTGTQRELPKAYSVVLREGRSERMLHLFDTAGERFTNREDTDALRYVQEARTFVFVLDPLAVNDFWRTPLAAAAGDIAHAIASSTPPDMVFNRSVDSMMQMGAPLKESRLAVAISKADLFGTEDLGDGGEWLDRALGLGNLVRVMNLEFGEVRYFFTGAVTTDETGAVHPSIAPLTDWCLRGRPA
;
A
#
# COMPACT_ATOMS: atom_id res chain seq x y z
N MET A 1 91.30 9.41 -36.19
CA MET A 1 90.41 10.24 -35.36
C MET A 1 89.01 9.64 -35.23
N GLU A 2 88.45 9.05 -36.29
CA GLU A 2 87.12 8.42 -36.28
C GLU A 2 86.95 7.30 -35.24
N PHE A 3 87.96 6.45 -35.07
CA PHE A 3 87.90 5.35 -34.08
C PHE A 3 87.77 5.84 -32.63
N PHE A 4 88.46 6.93 -32.28
CA PHE A 4 88.37 7.54 -30.96
C PHE A 4 86.99 8.19 -30.73
N ALA A 5 86.42 8.81 -31.75
CA ALA A 5 85.08 9.39 -31.70
C ALA A 5 83.99 8.31 -31.48
N ILE A 6 84.13 7.14 -32.09
CA ILE A 6 83.23 6.00 -31.91
C ILE A 6 83.30 5.45 -30.47
N ILE A 7 84.50 5.25 -29.93
CA ILE A 7 84.68 4.76 -28.55
C ILE A 7 84.10 5.77 -27.54
N LEU A 8 84.37 7.07 -27.74
CA LEU A 8 83.83 8.13 -26.91
C LEU A 8 82.30 8.18 -26.97
N TYR A 9 81.71 8.04 -28.17
CA TYR A 9 80.26 7.95 -28.35
C TYR A 9 79.66 6.75 -27.61
N ILE A 10 80.23 5.55 -27.75
CA ILE A 10 79.76 4.34 -27.06
C ILE A 10 79.85 4.53 -25.53
N GLY A 11 80.93 5.12 -25.03
CA GLY A 11 81.09 5.45 -23.61
C GLY A 11 80.03 6.43 -23.09
N LEU A 12 79.76 7.50 -23.85
CA LEU A 12 78.71 8.48 -23.54
C LEU A 12 77.31 7.87 -23.62
N LEU A 13 77.06 7.00 -24.60
CA LEU A 13 75.80 6.27 -24.74
C LEU A 13 75.59 5.32 -23.56
N ALA A 14 76.61 4.57 -23.16
CA ALA A 14 76.54 3.69 -21.99
C ALA A 14 76.28 4.49 -20.71
N ALA A 15 76.97 5.63 -20.52
CA ALA A 15 76.71 6.52 -19.40
C ALA A 15 75.28 7.08 -19.42
N TYR A 16 74.76 7.48 -20.58
CA TYR A 16 73.38 7.93 -20.75
C TYR A 16 72.38 6.83 -20.37
N VAL A 17 72.53 5.62 -20.90
CA VAL A 17 71.63 4.49 -20.66
C VAL A 17 71.61 4.08 -19.18
N ILE A 18 72.75 4.14 -18.49
CA ILE A 18 72.85 3.74 -17.08
C ILE A 18 72.37 4.84 -16.13
N PHE A 19 72.80 6.09 -16.34
CA PHE A 19 72.62 7.15 -15.34
C PHE A 19 71.50 8.15 -15.66
N ILE A 20 71.09 8.28 -16.92
CA ILE A 20 70.14 9.33 -17.35
C ILE A 20 68.81 8.71 -17.81
N ALA A 21 68.89 7.70 -18.68
CA ALA A 21 67.72 7.09 -19.31
C ALA A 21 66.67 6.57 -18.30
N PRO A 22 67.01 5.92 -17.18
CA PRO A 22 66.01 5.43 -16.23
C PRO A 22 65.19 6.56 -15.60
N PHE A 23 65.85 7.68 -15.25
CA PHE A 23 65.18 8.84 -14.66
C PHE A 23 64.31 9.57 -15.67
N VAL A 24 64.77 9.72 -16.92
CA VAL A 24 63.98 10.33 -18.01
C VAL A 24 62.76 9.47 -18.33
N ALA A 25 62.94 8.16 -18.47
CA ALA A 25 61.84 7.22 -18.72
C ALA A 25 60.83 7.23 -17.56
N ALA A 26 61.29 7.18 -16.31
CA ALA A 26 60.43 7.22 -15.14
C ALA A 26 59.68 8.56 -15.01
N GLY A 27 60.37 9.69 -15.20
CA GLY A 27 59.75 11.02 -15.14
C GLY A 27 58.69 11.21 -16.22
N TRP A 28 58.96 10.78 -17.45
CA TRP A 28 57.99 10.81 -18.54
C TRP A 28 56.80 9.88 -18.30
N GLY A 29 57.07 8.68 -17.79
CA GLY A 29 56.02 7.73 -17.39
C GLY A 29 55.12 8.30 -16.30
N LEU A 30 55.68 8.85 -15.23
CA LEU A 30 54.94 9.48 -14.13
C LEU A 30 54.11 10.68 -14.60
N TYR A 31 54.67 11.52 -15.48
CA TYR A 31 53.93 12.62 -16.10
C TYR A 31 52.70 12.10 -16.87
N HIS A 32 52.85 11.04 -17.67
CA HIS A 32 51.75 10.46 -18.43
C HIS A 32 50.68 9.85 -17.52
N VAL A 33 51.08 9.15 -16.45
CA VAL A 33 50.16 8.65 -15.42
C VAL A 33 49.37 9.81 -14.80
N GLY A 34 50.04 10.90 -14.42
CA GLY A 34 49.40 12.10 -13.87
C GLY A 34 48.40 12.73 -14.83
N GLU A 35 48.75 12.85 -16.12
CA GLU A 35 47.84 13.37 -17.15
C GLU A 35 46.57 12.52 -17.25
N LEU A 36 46.71 11.19 -17.28
CA LEU A 36 45.59 10.26 -17.36
C LEU A 36 44.66 10.37 -16.14
N ILE A 37 45.22 10.47 -14.92
CA ILE A 37 44.45 10.61 -13.69
C ILE A 37 43.67 11.94 -13.67
N VAL A 38 44.32 13.06 -13.98
CA VAL A 38 43.65 14.39 -14.00
C VAL A 38 42.50 14.39 -15.00
N ARG A 39 42.67 13.76 -16.16
CA ARG A 39 41.59 13.64 -17.17
C ARG A 39 40.45 12.76 -16.69
N HIS A 40 40.75 11.63 -16.04
CA HIS A 40 39.72 10.78 -15.45
C HIS A 40 38.91 11.53 -14.39
N CYS A 41 39.55 12.31 -13.52
CA CYS A 41 38.86 13.17 -12.55
C CYS A 41 37.94 14.19 -13.25
N GLY A 42 38.41 14.80 -14.34
CA GLY A 42 37.59 15.69 -15.18
C GLY A 42 36.39 14.99 -15.81
N GLN A 43 36.56 13.76 -16.30
CA GLN A 43 35.48 12.94 -16.85
C GLN A 43 34.47 12.53 -15.77
N LEU A 44 34.94 12.11 -14.59
CA LEU A 44 34.08 11.78 -13.45
C LEU A 44 33.23 12.98 -13.04
N HIS A 45 33.84 14.17 -12.93
CA HIS A 45 33.13 15.42 -12.65
C HIS A 45 32.13 15.77 -13.78
N GLY A 46 32.56 15.58 -15.03
CA GLY A 46 31.74 15.80 -16.22
C GLY A 46 30.48 14.94 -16.26
N VAL A 47 30.61 13.64 -16.01
CA VAL A 47 29.50 12.66 -16.02
C VAL A 47 28.58 12.84 -14.81
N THR A 48 29.14 13.06 -13.62
CA THR A 48 28.33 13.08 -12.39
C THR A 48 27.67 14.44 -12.11
N ARG A 49 28.33 15.56 -12.40
CA ARG A 49 27.83 16.91 -12.06
C ARG A 49 27.43 17.75 -13.26
N VAL A 50 28.30 17.88 -14.26
CA VAL A 50 28.13 18.85 -15.35
C VAL A 50 27.11 18.38 -16.40
N ARG A 51 27.12 17.09 -16.73
CA ARG A 51 26.14 16.42 -17.62
C ARG A 51 25.90 17.11 -18.97
N THR A 52 26.94 17.65 -19.58
CA THR A 52 26.86 18.20 -20.96
C THR A 52 26.82 17.08 -22.00
N ALA A 53 26.41 17.41 -23.23
CA ALA A 53 26.35 16.45 -24.35
C ALA A 53 27.70 15.75 -24.64
N ALA A 54 28.83 16.38 -24.30
CA ALA A 54 30.16 15.78 -24.40
C ALA A 54 30.37 14.62 -23.40
N TYR A 55 29.70 14.67 -22.24
CA TYR A 55 29.82 13.70 -21.15
C TYR A 55 28.56 12.87 -20.93
N VAL A 56 27.52 12.97 -21.78
CA VAL A 56 26.32 12.14 -21.72
C VAL A 56 26.05 11.59 -23.12
N THR A 57 26.63 10.42 -23.42
CA THR A 57 26.52 9.75 -24.71
C THR A 57 25.42 8.69 -24.73
N VAL A 58 24.93 8.30 -23.55
CA VAL A 58 23.80 7.37 -23.40
C VAL A 58 22.56 8.20 -23.10
N PRO A 59 21.45 8.02 -23.84
CA PRO A 59 20.23 8.78 -23.58
C PRO A 59 19.74 8.59 -22.13
N PRO A 60 19.17 9.64 -21.52
CA PRO A 60 18.69 9.58 -20.15
C PRO A 60 17.60 8.53 -20.03
N HIS A 61 17.49 7.94 -18.83
CA HIS A 61 16.48 6.95 -18.54
C HIS A 61 15.07 7.52 -18.75
N ARG A 62 14.30 6.91 -19.66
CA ARG A 62 12.90 7.26 -19.87
C ARG A 62 12.03 6.38 -18.98
N PRO A 63 11.11 6.97 -18.19
CA PRO A 63 10.15 6.21 -17.40
C PRO A 63 9.16 5.38 -18.23
N GLU A 64 9.09 5.61 -19.54
CA GLU A 64 8.19 4.92 -20.47
C GLU A 64 8.67 3.50 -20.80
N ASP A 65 9.96 3.22 -20.63
CA ASP A 65 10.56 1.91 -20.89
C ASP A 65 10.40 0.93 -19.71
N GLU A 66 9.75 1.36 -18.63
CA GLU A 66 9.58 0.59 -17.39
C GLU A 66 8.14 0.09 -17.24
N ASP A 67 7.98 -1.00 -16.49
CA ASP A 67 6.67 -1.56 -16.14
C ASP A 67 5.83 -0.67 -15.22
N GLN A 68 6.48 0.31 -14.57
CA GLN A 68 5.85 1.32 -13.74
C GLN A 68 6.13 2.70 -14.33
N PRO A 69 5.14 3.62 -14.32
CA PRO A 69 5.36 5.00 -14.79
C PRO A 69 6.16 5.85 -13.79
N ALA A 70 7.32 5.35 -13.33
CA ALA A 70 8.15 5.97 -12.30
C ALA A 70 9.64 5.97 -12.69
N ARG A 71 10.37 6.94 -12.17
CA ARG A 71 11.83 7.06 -12.38
C ARG A 71 12.56 6.08 -11.47
N ARG A 72 13.51 5.33 -12.02
CA ARG A 72 14.43 4.52 -11.21
C ARG A 72 15.25 5.38 -10.25
N GLN A 73 15.49 4.82 -9.07
CA GLN A 73 16.39 5.39 -8.10
C GLN A 73 17.84 5.34 -8.64
N TYR A 74 18.65 6.37 -8.33
CA TYR A 74 19.94 6.62 -8.99
C TYR A 74 20.87 5.39 -8.98
N PHE A 75 21.06 4.75 -7.83
CA PHE A 75 21.99 3.63 -7.68
C PHE A 75 21.54 2.33 -8.34
N LEU A 76 20.25 2.19 -8.63
CA LEU A 76 19.65 0.99 -9.24
C LEU A 76 19.41 1.12 -10.76
N GLY A 77 19.88 2.20 -11.37
CA GLY A 77 19.81 2.38 -12.82
C GLY A 77 20.81 3.40 -13.36
N PRO A 78 20.58 4.72 -13.16
CA PRO A 78 21.46 5.76 -13.67
C PRO A 78 22.95 5.59 -13.33
N ALA A 79 23.30 5.24 -12.09
CA ALA A 79 24.70 5.07 -11.66
C ALA A 79 25.44 3.96 -12.44
N GLN A 80 24.74 2.88 -12.81
CA GLN A 80 25.33 1.81 -13.62
C GLN A 80 25.61 2.28 -15.06
N ARG A 81 24.76 3.17 -15.60
CA ARG A 81 24.99 3.79 -16.91
C ARG A 81 26.15 4.78 -16.85
N ASP A 82 26.18 5.63 -15.82
CA ASP A 82 27.25 6.58 -15.57
C ASP A 82 28.61 5.86 -15.48
N LEU A 83 28.66 4.71 -14.78
CA LEU A 83 29.86 3.87 -14.69
C LEU A 83 30.29 3.30 -16.06
N ARG A 84 29.37 2.73 -16.84
CA ARG A 84 29.68 2.22 -18.20
C ARG A 84 30.20 3.34 -19.10
N GLN A 85 29.61 4.52 -18.98
CA GLN A 85 30.02 5.67 -19.74
C GLN A 85 31.41 6.15 -19.32
N LEU A 86 31.68 6.22 -18.02
CA LEU A 86 33.00 6.58 -17.50
C LEU A 86 34.08 5.61 -17.99
N ILE A 87 33.82 4.29 -17.94
CA ILE A 87 34.72 3.27 -18.49
C ILE A 87 35.01 3.54 -19.98
N THR A 88 33.97 3.82 -20.76
CA THR A 88 34.10 4.06 -22.21
C THR A 88 34.91 5.33 -22.51
N LEU A 89 34.64 6.42 -21.80
CA LEU A 89 35.33 7.70 -21.97
C LEU A 89 36.78 7.63 -21.52
N THR A 90 37.05 6.98 -20.38
CA THR A 90 38.40 6.80 -19.85
C THR A 90 39.24 5.91 -20.76
N TRP A 91 38.67 4.80 -21.27
CA TRP A 91 39.35 3.94 -22.23
C TRP A 91 39.68 4.66 -23.55
N ARG A 92 38.68 5.29 -24.18
CA ARG A 92 38.86 5.98 -25.47
C ARG A 92 39.90 7.11 -25.38
N GLU A 93 39.81 7.95 -24.35
CA GLU A 93 40.76 9.05 -24.18
C GLU A 93 42.16 8.52 -23.81
N GLY A 94 42.26 7.49 -22.97
CA GLY A 94 43.55 6.87 -22.61
C GLY A 94 44.29 6.29 -23.81
N VAL A 95 43.59 5.54 -24.67
CA VAL A 95 44.15 5.00 -25.92
C VAL A 95 44.54 6.14 -26.88
N ARG A 96 43.65 7.12 -27.09
CA ARG A 96 43.93 8.25 -27.98
C ARG A 96 45.18 9.02 -27.53
N ARG A 97 45.28 9.33 -26.25
CA ARG A 97 46.41 10.07 -25.67
C ARG A 97 47.72 9.31 -25.80
N THR A 98 47.71 8.03 -25.46
CA THR A 98 48.90 7.20 -25.53
C THR A 98 49.38 7.05 -26.98
N THR A 99 48.45 6.85 -27.93
CA THR A 99 48.80 6.77 -29.36
C THR A 99 49.26 8.11 -29.94
N ASP A 100 48.62 9.23 -29.61
CA ASP A 100 49.03 10.57 -30.04
C ASP A 100 50.42 10.91 -29.54
N ARG A 101 50.72 10.61 -28.27
CA ARG A 101 52.02 10.88 -27.65
C ARG A 101 53.12 9.94 -28.15
N GLY A 102 52.76 8.68 -28.45
CA GLY A 102 53.64 7.72 -29.11
C GLY A 102 54.00 8.17 -30.53
N ARG A 103 53.01 8.61 -31.32
CA ARG A 103 53.21 9.19 -32.66
C ARG A 103 54.08 10.45 -32.62
N TRP A 104 53.82 11.35 -31.67
CA TRP A 104 54.63 12.56 -31.49
C TRP A 104 56.08 12.23 -31.16
N THR A 105 56.31 11.31 -30.23
CA THR A 105 57.66 10.88 -29.83
C THR A 105 58.38 10.20 -31.00
N TYR A 106 57.68 9.35 -31.75
CA TYR A 106 58.22 8.69 -32.93
C TYR A 106 58.59 9.69 -34.02
N GLY A 107 57.65 10.55 -34.44
CA GLY A 107 57.88 11.50 -35.52
C GLY A 107 58.97 12.52 -35.22
N ARG A 108 59.15 12.92 -33.95
CA ARG A 108 60.11 13.95 -33.55
C ARG A 108 61.52 13.43 -33.28
N LEU A 109 61.67 12.17 -32.85
CA LEU A 109 62.94 11.64 -32.34
C LEU A 109 63.42 10.34 -33.01
N LEU A 110 62.52 9.59 -33.66
CA LEU A 110 62.83 8.28 -34.23
C LEU A 110 62.59 8.20 -35.76
N GLY A 111 61.80 9.12 -36.33
CA GLY A 111 61.35 9.07 -37.72
C GLY A 111 62.17 9.91 -38.71
N GLU A 112 63.05 10.80 -38.26
CA GLU A 112 63.91 11.60 -39.14
C GLU A 112 65.15 10.80 -39.59
N GLN A 113 65.52 10.93 -40.88
CA GLN A 113 66.68 10.26 -41.49
C GLN A 113 67.84 11.26 -41.67
N GLY A 114 69.06 10.87 -41.29
CA GLY A 114 70.28 11.68 -41.42
C GLY A 114 71.32 11.41 -40.32
N ASP A 115 72.50 12.02 -40.41
CA ASP A 115 73.63 11.78 -39.48
C ASP A 115 73.33 12.23 -38.03
N GLU A 116 72.45 13.21 -37.84
CA GLU A 116 72.00 13.64 -36.50
C GLU A 116 71.04 12.64 -35.82
N ALA A 117 70.48 11.68 -36.57
CA ALA A 117 69.53 10.71 -36.03
C ALA A 117 70.16 9.80 -34.97
N VAL A 118 71.45 9.47 -35.12
CA VAL A 118 72.23 8.65 -34.18
C VAL A 118 72.28 9.26 -32.77
N TRP A 119 72.23 10.59 -32.67
CA TRP A 119 72.25 11.29 -31.38
C TRP A 119 70.87 11.39 -30.71
N ARG A 120 69.78 11.36 -31.49
CA ARG A 120 68.40 11.51 -30.98
C ARG A 120 67.74 10.18 -30.65
N TRP A 121 68.14 9.10 -31.32
CA TRP A 121 67.56 7.76 -31.18
C TRP A 121 67.53 7.23 -29.74
N PRO A 122 68.62 7.32 -28.94
CA PRO A 122 68.63 6.84 -27.56
C PRO A 122 67.59 7.57 -26.68
N ALA A 123 67.42 8.87 -26.89
CA ALA A 123 66.40 9.66 -26.19
C ALA A 123 64.99 9.31 -26.65
N GLY A 124 64.78 9.10 -27.95
CA GLY A 124 63.50 8.64 -28.51
C GLY A 124 63.07 7.28 -27.95
N VAL A 125 63.98 6.30 -27.91
CA VAL A 125 63.72 4.97 -27.33
C VAL A 125 63.40 5.08 -25.84
N THR A 126 64.18 5.86 -25.09
CA THR A 126 63.97 6.08 -23.65
C THR A 126 62.57 6.63 -23.36
N LEU A 127 62.11 7.62 -24.14
CA LEU A 127 60.78 8.20 -23.99
C LEU A 127 59.65 7.24 -24.39
N GLN A 128 59.85 6.38 -25.40
CA GLN A 128 58.88 5.34 -25.76
C GLN A 128 58.76 4.28 -24.67
N VAL A 129 59.90 3.82 -24.12
CA VAL A 129 59.90 2.87 -22.98
C VAL A 129 59.20 3.49 -21.78
N GLY A 130 59.50 4.75 -21.45
CA GLY A 130 58.83 5.49 -20.40
C GLY A 130 57.32 5.65 -20.64
N LEU A 131 56.90 5.90 -21.89
CA LEU A 131 55.50 6.03 -22.27
C LEU A 131 54.76 4.69 -22.14
N ILE A 132 55.34 3.58 -22.60
CA ILE A 132 54.74 2.24 -22.49
C ILE A 132 54.60 1.84 -21.02
N ALA A 133 55.65 2.02 -20.23
CA ALA A 133 55.62 1.75 -18.79
C ALA A 133 54.59 2.65 -18.07
N GLY A 134 54.58 3.95 -18.38
CA GLY A 134 53.61 4.91 -17.86
C GLY A 134 52.17 4.61 -18.28
N ALA A 135 51.94 4.15 -19.51
CA ALA A 135 50.63 3.75 -19.99
C ALA A 135 50.13 2.48 -19.27
N ALA A 136 51.00 1.49 -19.05
CA ALA A 136 50.66 0.29 -18.29
C ALA A 136 50.33 0.62 -16.81
N ALA A 137 51.19 1.40 -16.15
CA ALA A 137 50.95 1.86 -14.78
C ALA A 137 49.69 2.74 -14.67
N GLY A 138 49.47 3.64 -15.63
CA GLY A 138 48.31 4.50 -15.71
C GLY A 138 47.01 3.71 -15.94
N ALA A 139 47.03 2.72 -16.83
CA ALA A 139 45.90 1.83 -17.04
C ALA A 139 45.55 1.04 -15.76
N ALA A 140 46.56 0.53 -15.03
CA ALA A 140 46.35 -0.13 -13.75
C ALA A 140 45.75 0.83 -12.70
N ALA A 141 46.25 2.05 -12.59
CA ALA A 141 45.73 3.07 -11.68
C ALA A 141 44.27 3.45 -12.01
N LEU A 142 43.95 3.65 -13.29
CA LEU A 142 42.60 3.95 -13.76
C LEU A 142 41.64 2.77 -13.53
N ALA A 143 42.09 1.54 -13.78
CA ALA A 143 41.31 0.34 -13.48
C ALA A 143 40.98 0.25 -11.98
N LEU A 144 41.93 0.56 -11.09
CA LEU A 144 41.70 0.60 -9.65
C LEU A 144 40.67 1.68 -9.25
N LEU A 145 40.77 2.89 -9.82
CA LEU A 145 39.81 3.97 -9.56
C LEU A 145 38.40 3.62 -10.04
N LEU A 146 38.28 3.02 -11.22
CA LEU A 146 37.01 2.55 -11.77
C LEU A 146 36.43 1.40 -10.93
N ALA A 147 37.27 0.47 -10.48
CA ALA A 147 36.86 -0.62 -9.58
C ALA A 147 36.37 -0.07 -8.23
N LEU A 148 37.05 0.92 -7.65
CA LEU A 148 36.62 1.60 -6.43
C LEU A 148 35.27 2.31 -6.64
N HIS A 149 35.08 3.02 -7.75
CA HIS A 149 33.82 3.65 -8.07
C HIS A 149 32.69 2.62 -8.24
N GLY A 150 32.97 1.51 -8.95
CA GLY A 150 32.04 0.39 -9.10
C GLY A 150 31.66 -0.25 -7.77
N LEU A 151 32.63 -0.42 -6.86
CA LEU A 151 32.39 -0.93 -5.51
C LEU A 151 31.49 0.03 -4.71
N ILE A 152 31.73 1.34 -4.78
CA ILE A 152 30.87 2.34 -4.11
C ILE A 152 29.43 2.26 -4.64
N VAL A 153 29.24 2.18 -5.96
CA VAL A 153 27.90 2.05 -6.56
C VAL A 153 27.23 0.74 -6.12
N LEU A 154 27.97 -0.37 -6.08
CA LEU A 154 27.46 -1.67 -5.63
C LEU A 154 27.05 -1.63 -4.15
N LEU A 155 27.88 -1.09 -3.27
CA LEU A 155 27.59 -0.96 -1.84
C LEU A 155 26.38 -0.04 -1.62
N ALA A 156 26.30 1.09 -2.32
CA ALA A 156 25.16 2.00 -2.25
C ALA A 156 23.87 1.32 -2.75
N ALA A 157 23.92 0.58 -3.86
CA ALA A 157 22.79 -0.19 -4.36
C ALA A 157 22.34 -1.27 -3.35
N GLY A 158 23.29 -1.98 -2.74
CA GLY A 158 23.04 -2.95 -1.67
C GLY A 158 22.35 -2.31 -0.46
N LEU A 159 22.83 -1.16 0.01
CA LEU A 159 22.23 -0.41 1.12
C LEU A 159 20.80 0.05 0.80
N VAL A 160 20.55 0.48 -0.43
CA VAL A 160 19.20 0.86 -0.91
C VAL A 160 18.26 -0.34 -0.89
N LEU A 161 18.70 -1.50 -1.39
CA LEU A 161 17.87 -2.71 -1.40
C LEU A 161 17.64 -3.24 0.02
N ALA A 162 18.66 -3.21 0.88
CA ALA A 162 18.55 -3.60 2.28
C ALA A 162 17.57 -2.69 3.04
N SER A 163 17.70 -1.36 2.90
CA SER A 163 16.78 -0.41 3.51
C SER A 163 15.35 -0.55 2.97
N ALA A 164 15.17 -0.77 1.67
CA ALA A 164 13.87 -1.10 1.09
C ALA A 164 13.29 -2.40 1.67
N GLY A 165 14.11 -3.44 1.86
CA GLY A 165 13.70 -4.71 2.48
C GLY A 165 13.23 -4.52 3.93
N VAL A 166 13.99 -3.80 4.74
CA VAL A 166 13.61 -3.46 6.13
C VAL A 166 12.28 -2.70 6.16
N LEU A 167 12.14 -1.70 5.29
CA LEU A 167 10.92 -0.90 5.20
C LEU A 167 9.70 -1.70 4.74
N ARG A 168 9.87 -2.65 3.80
CA ARG A 168 8.81 -3.59 3.41
C ARG A 168 8.42 -4.52 4.57
N ALA A 169 9.38 -4.96 5.37
CA ALA A 169 9.10 -5.75 6.57
C ALA A 169 8.30 -4.94 7.60
N VAL A 170 8.65 -3.66 7.81
CA VAL A 170 7.89 -2.76 8.68
C VAL A 170 6.45 -2.56 8.19
N ASP A 171 6.25 -2.34 6.88
CA ASP A 171 4.90 -2.24 6.30
C ASP A 171 4.12 -3.55 6.45
N PHE A 172 4.78 -4.70 6.27
CA PHE A 172 4.16 -6.01 6.49
C PHE A 172 3.73 -6.20 7.95
N VAL A 173 4.58 -5.86 8.92
CA VAL A 173 4.23 -5.90 10.35
C VAL A 173 3.04 -4.97 10.64
N ALA A 174 2.99 -3.79 10.02
CA ALA A 174 1.85 -2.89 10.15
C ALA A 174 0.56 -3.48 9.56
N LEU A 175 0.64 -4.19 8.44
CA LEU A 175 -0.50 -4.92 7.86
C LEU A 175 -0.92 -6.11 8.73
N LEU A 176 0.02 -6.82 9.38
CA LEU A 176 -0.29 -7.87 10.35
C LEU A 176 -1.04 -7.31 11.55
N ALA A 177 -0.54 -6.21 12.13
CA ALA A 177 -1.17 -5.54 13.27
C ALA A 177 -2.60 -5.08 12.96
N LYS A 178 -2.88 -4.73 11.70
CA LYS A 178 -4.22 -4.36 11.21
C LYS A 178 -5.04 -5.54 10.68
N LYS A 179 -4.50 -6.76 10.70
CA LYS A 179 -5.06 -8.00 10.13
C LYS A 179 -5.32 -7.98 8.62
N LEU A 180 -4.79 -7.00 7.91
CA LEU A 180 -4.92 -6.84 6.46
C LEU A 180 -3.98 -7.76 5.65
N HIS A 181 -3.10 -8.51 6.32
CA HIS A 181 -2.09 -9.37 5.68
C HIS A 181 -2.67 -10.49 4.81
N ARG A 182 -3.90 -10.94 5.10
CA ARG A 182 -4.57 -11.98 4.30
C ARG A 182 -5.10 -11.40 2.96
N GLY A 183 -5.18 -10.08 2.82
CA GLY A 183 -5.71 -9.39 1.64
C GLY A 183 -6.96 -8.57 1.97
N MET A 184 -7.21 -7.54 1.17
CA MET A 184 -8.36 -6.63 1.27
C MET A 184 -9.48 -7.08 0.34
N LEU A 185 -10.71 -6.76 0.70
CA LEU A 185 -11.89 -7.02 -0.12
C LEU A 185 -12.25 -5.76 -0.91
N CYS A 186 -12.65 -5.92 -2.17
CA CYS A 186 -13.13 -4.80 -2.97
C CYS A 186 -14.55 -4.38 -2.52
N PRO A 187 -14.81 -3.11 -2.14
CA PRO A 187 -16.14 -2.62 -1.78
C PRO A 187 -17.07 -2.38 -2.98
N ASN A 188 -16.51 -2.37 -4.19
CA ASN A 188 -17.26 -2.01 -5.39
C ASN A 188 -18.23 -3.13 -5.80
N GLN A 189 -19.45 -2.70 -6.17
CA GLN A 189 -20.53 -3.58 -6.59
C GLN A 189 -20.10 -4.46 -7.78
N GLY A 190 -20.41 -5.76 -7.72
CA GLY A 190 -20.06 -6.77 -8.72
C GLY A 190 -18.61 -7.27 -8.74
N CYS A 191 -17.70 -6.75 -7.91
CA CYS A 191 -16.30 -7.22 -7.89
C CYS A 191 -16.01 -8.13 -6.71
N TYR A 192 -16.00 -7.57 -5.49
CA TYR A 192 -15.80 -8.30 -4.22
C TYR A 192 -14.64 -9.31 -4.21
N GLU A 193 -13.66 -9.11 -5.09
CA GLU A 193 -12.51 -9.99 -5.22
C GLU A 193 -11.45 -9.57 -4.21
N ARG A 194 -10.72 -10.55 -3.71
CA ARG A 194 -9.66 -10.29 -2.74
C ARG A 194 -8.36 -9.93 -3.45
N PHE A 195 -7.69 -8.91 -2.95
CA PHE A 195 -6.39 -8.50 -3.47
C PHE A 195 -5.41 -8.14 -2.34
N SER A 196 -4.12 -8.37 -2.57
CA SER A 196 -3.08 -8.12 -1.57
C SER A 196 -2.60 -6.67 -1.54
N TYR A 197 -2.73 -5.93 -2.65
CA TYR A 197 -2.20 -4.58 -2.78
C TYR A 197 -3.02 -3.78 -3.82
N PRO A 198 -3.56 -2.60 -3.46
CA PRO A 198 -4.29 -1.76 -4.41
C PRO A 198 -3.34 -1.06 -5.39
N TRP A 199 -3.89 -0.65 -6.52
CA TRP A 199 -3.19 0.27 -7.41
C TRP A 199 -3.40 1.70 -6.93
N TYR A 200 -2.41 2.57 -7.14
CA TYR A 200 -2.47 3.96 -6.71
C TYR A 200 -2.30 4.92 -7.87
N GLU A 201 -3.17 5.91 -7.95
CA GLU A 201 -3.03 7.00 -8.90
C GLU A 201 -2.06 8.07 -8.40
N CYS A 202 -1.36 8.73 -9.33
CA CYS A 202 -0.50 9.85 -9.02
C CYS A 202 -1.32 11.02 -8.41
N ARG A 203 -0.74 11.71 -7.42
CA ARG A 203 -1.42 12.83 -6.74
C ARG A 203 -1.59 14.07 -7.63
N ASN A 204 -0.73 14.21 -8.63
CA ASN A 204 -0.77 15.37 -9.51
C ASN A 204 -2.07 15.32 -10.34
N ALA A 205 -2.91 16.34 -10.22
CA ALA A 205 -4.21 16.43 -10.89
C ALA A 205 -4.14 16.33 -12.43
N ILE A 206 -2.98 16.65 -13.03
CA ILE A 206 -2.75 16.57 -14.47
C ILE A 206 -2.26 15.16 -14.86
N CYS A 207 -1.73 14.38 -13.90
CA CYS A 207 -1.13 13.07 -14.15
C CYS A 207 -2.06 11.95 -13.65
N LEU A 208 -2.84 11.35 -14.55
CA LEU A 208 -3.71 10.21 -14.25
C LEU A 208 -3.01 8.86 -14.35
N ARG A 209 -1.68 8.82 -14.15
CA ARG A 209 -0.90 7.59 -14.27
C ARG A 209 -1.10 6.73 -13.03
N ARG A 210 -1.41 5.45 -13.25
CA ARG A 210 -1.60 4.45 -12.20
C ARG A 210 -0.30 3.70 -11.92
N HIS A 211 -0.10 3.35 -10.67
CA HIS A 211 1.05 2.60 -10.19
C HIS A 211 0.59 1.32 -9.52
N THR A 212 0.98 0.17 -10.08
CA THR A 212 0.52 -1.13 -9.60
C THR A 212 1.28 -1.61 -8.37
N ASP A 213 2.52 -1.13 -8.18
CA ASP A 213 3.30 -1.35 -6.96
C ASP A 213 4.07 -0.08 -6.61
N ILE A 214 3.76 0.55 -5.47
CA ILE A 214 4.47 1.72 -4.94
C ILE A 214 5.39 1.38 -3.76
N ARG A 215 5.46 0.12 -3.34
CA ARG A 215 6.26 -0.30 -2.18
C ARG A 215 7.75 0.04 -2.36
N PRO A 216 8.51 0.16 -1.25
CA PRO A 216 9.94 0.43 -1.31
C PRO A 216 10.69 -0.54 -2.23
N GLY A 217 11.61 -0.02 -3.05
CA GLY A 217 12.39 -0.81 -4.00
C GLY A 217 13.08 0.04 -5.07
N ARG A 218 13.11 -0.47 -6.31
CA ARG A 218 13.89 0.10 -7.42
C ARG A 218 13.51 1.52 -7.85
N PHE A 219 12.29 1.94 -7.57
CA PHE A 219 11.77 3.26 -7.93
C PHE A 219 11.85 4.28 -6.77
N GLY A 220 12.25 3.86 -5.57
CA GLY A 220 12.32 4.72 -4.39
C GLY A 220 12.30 3.93 -3.09
N VAL A 221 12.90 4.49 -2.03
CA VAL A 221 12.99 3.85 -0.69
C VAL A 221 11.91 4.39 0.25
N LEU A 222 11.90 5.70 0.51
CA LEU A 222 10.85 6.37 1.29
C LEU A 222 9.83 7.03 0.38
N ARG A 223 10.32 7.63 -0.71
CA ARG A 223 9.54 8.27 -1.75
C ARG A 223 10.04 7.79 -3.12
N ARG A 224 9.10 7.66 -4.06
CA ARG A 224 9.37 7.42 -5.48
C ARG A 224 8.96 8.65 -6.27
N ARG A 225 9.57 8.85 -7.44
CA ARG A 225 9.21 9.93 -8.36
C ARG A 225 8.41 9.37 -9.52
N CYS A 226 7.17 9.83 -9.68
CA CYS A 226 6.41 9.57 -10.89
C CYS A 226 7.14 10.16 -12.10
N ALA A 227 6.85 9.64 -13.27
CA ALA A 227 7.37 10.14 -14.52
C ALA A 227 7.06 11.64 -14.75
N CYS A 228 5.93 12.15 -14.24
CA CYS A 228 5.57 13.57 -14.24
C CYS A 228 6.42 14.43 -13.28
N GLY A 229 7.23 13.82 -12.40
CA GLY A 229 8.07 14.51 -11.42
C GLY A 229 7.53 14.51 -9.99
N GLU A 230 6.24 14.22 -9.80
CA GLU A 230 5.57 14.21 -8.49
C GLU A 230 6.16 13.13 -7.56
N GLU A 231 6.32 13.46 -6.28
CA GLU A 231 6.82 12.53 -5.27
C GLU A 231 5.67 11.76 -4.58
N LEU A 232 5.72 10.43 -4.67
CA LEU A 232 4.74 9.57 -4.04
C LEU A 232 5.37 8.84 -2.84
N PRO A 233 4.69 8.76 -1.68
CA PRO A 233 5.13 7.92 -0.58
C PRO A 233 5.12 6.45 -1.00
N THR A 234 6.10 5.69 -0.54
CA THR A 234 6.19 4.24 -0.84
C THR A 234 5.64 3.36 0.27
N LEU A 235 5.54 3.91 1.49
CA LEU A 235 5.12 3.21 2.70
C LEU A 235 3.66 3.52 3.05
N ILE A 236 2.91 2.49 3.42
CA ILE A 236 1.53 2.61 3.91
C ILE A 236 1.47 3.48 5.17
N LEU A 237 2.47 3.37 6.05
CA LEU A 237 2.56 4.16 7.27
C LEU A 237 2.75 5.67 7.03
N LEU A 238 3.37 6.05 5.89
CA LEU A 238 3.58 7.45 5.50
C LEU A 238 2.35 8.07 4.81
N MET A 239 1.41 7.24 4.36
CA MET A 239 0.16 7.66 3.74
C MET A 239 -0.89 8.05 4.80
N ARG A 240 -0.68 9.21 5.43
CA ARG A 240 -1.60 9.79 6.44
C ARG A 240 -2.17 11.13 5.96
N GLY A 241 -3.43 11.38 6.30
CA GLY A 241 -4.14 12.62 5.94
C GLY A 241 -4.11 12.87 4.44
N GLU A 242 -3.70 14.08 4.05
CA GLU A 242 -3.56 14.52 2.66
C GLU A 242 -2.53 13.73 1.85
N ARG A 243 -1.65 12.96 2.52
CA ARG A 243 -0.68 12.11 1.82
C ARG A 243 -1.26 10.78 1.33
N ARG A 244 -2.53 10.50 1.61
CA ARG A 244 -3.22 9.31 1.10
C ARG A 244 -3.47 9.44 -0.39
N LEU A 245 -2.96 8.46 -1.13
CA LEU A 245 -3.21 8.33 -2.55
C LEU A 245 -4.57 7.67 -2.78
N GLN A 246 -5.16 7.91 -3.93
CA GLN A 246 -6.44 7.31 -4.32
C GLN A 246 -6.20 5.84 -4.70
N PRO A 247 -6.74 4.86 -3.93
CA PRO A 247 -6.60 3.46 -4.26
C PRO A 247 -7.63 3.03 -5.33
N PHE A 248 -7.23 2.05 -6.13
CA PHE A 248 -8.04 1.40 -7.15
C PHE A 248 -7.93 -0.12 -7.01
N CYS A 249 -9.02 -0.82 -7.29
CA CYS A 249 -9.03 -2.27 -7.30
C CYS A 249 -8.27 -2.80 -8.53
N PRO A 250 -7.35 -3.77 -8.38
CA PRO A 250 -6.64 -4.38 -9.51
C PRO A 250 -7.54 -5.25 -10.41
N ASN A 251 -8.73 -5.64 -9.93
CA ASN A 251 -9.62 -6.53 -10.67
C ASN A 251 -10.72 -5.78 -11.45
N CYS A 252 -11.37 -4.77 -10.82
CA CYS A 252 -12.44 -4.01 -11.47
C CYS A 252 -12.05 -2.57 -11.86
N GLU A 253 -10.83 -2.13 -11.51
CA GLU A 253 -10.31 -0.79 -11.81
C GLU A 253 -11.16 0.39 -11.34
N GLN A 254 -12.13 0.15 -10.46
CA GLN A 254 -12.96 1.18 -9.86
C GLN A 254 -12.23 1.82 -8.67
N PRO A 255 -12.42 3.13 -8.44
CA PRO A 255 -11.85 3.82 -7.29
C PRO A 255 -12.41 3.23 -6.00
N MET A 256 -11.62 3.31 -4.93
CA MET A 256 -11.99 2.83 -3.60
C MET A 256 -11.82 3.93 -2.57
N SER A 257 -12.41 3.77 -1.38
CA SER A 257 -12.21 4.74 -0.31
C SER A 257 -10.71 4.92 0.00
N ARG A 258 -10.26 6.16 0.23
CA ARG A 258 -8.86 6.46 0.58
C ARG A 258 -8.38 5.83 1.89
N TYR A 259 -9.29 5.25 2.66
CA TYR A 259 -9.02 4.53 3.90
C TYR A 259 -8.74 3.04 3.66
N THR A 260 -9.11 2.50 2.49
CA THR A 260 -8.96 1.08 2.19
C THR A 260 -7.49 0.66 2.24
N GLY A 261 -7.20 -0.44 2.94
CA GLY A 261 -5.82 -0.91 3.16
C GLY A 261 -5.00 -0.07 4.16
N HIS A 262 -5.56 1.01 4.70
CA HIS A 262 -4.90 1.87 5.69
C HIS A 262 -5.46 1.72 7.10
N VAL A 263 -6.67 1.21 7.26
CA VAL A 263 -7.36 1.05 8.57
C VAL A 263 -7.88 -0.38 8.71
N ALA A 264 -8.09 -0.84 9.95
CA ALA A 264 -8.67 -2.17 10.17
C ALA A 264 -10.14 -2.15 9.73
N GLU A 265 -10.59 -3.22 9.06
CA GLU A 265 -11.96 -3.37 8.56
C GLU A 265 -12.76 -4.31 9.49
N ALA A 266 -14.01 -3.97 9.76
CA ALA A 266 -14.96 -4.83 10.47
C ALA A 266 -16.28 -4.90 9.69
N ILE A 267 -16.76 -6.12 9.48
CA ILE A 267 -17.97 -6.41 8.71
C ILE A 267 -19.04 -6.88 9.69
N ILE A 268 -20.20 -6.22 9.69
CA ILE A 268 -21.33 -6.52 10.58
C ILE A 268 -22.59 -6.72 9.72
N PRO A 269 -22.94 -7.98 9.38
CA PRO A 269 -24.19 -8.30 8.73
C PRO A 269 -25.37 -8.30 9.73
N PHE A 270 -26.47 -7.68 9.31
CA PHE A 270 -27.77 -7.69 9.97
C PHE A 270 -28.70 -8.64 9.23
N PHE A 271 -29.29 -9.61 9.93
CA PHE A 271 -30.23 -10.57 9.37
C PHE A 271 -31.43 -10.76 10.31
N GLY A 272 -32.56 -11.25 9.80
CA GLY A 272 -33.83 -11.27 10.53
C GLY A 272 -35.04 -11.16 9.60
N GLY A 273 -36.25 -11.29 10.16
CA GLY A 273 -37.49 -11.31 9.39
C GLY A 273 -37.75 -10.03 8.59
N GLN A 274 -38.61 -10.10 7.57
CA GLN A 274 -39.12 -8.90 6.91
C GLN A 274 -39.88 -8.04 7.95
N ALA A 275 -39.71 -6.72 7.94
CA ALA A 275 -40.27 -5.82 8.97
C ALA A 275 -39.80 -6.06 10.43
N ALA A 276 -38.76 -6.87 10.65
CA ALA A 276 -38.20 -7.06 11.99
C ALA A 276 -37.47 -5.82 12.55
N GLY A 277 -37.21 -4.80 11.71
CA GLY A 277 -36.54 -3.56 12.11
C GLY A 277 -35.04 -3.50 11.82
N LYS A 278 -34.50 -4.35 10.95
CA LYS A 278 -33.05 -4.38 10.58
C LYS A 278 -32.52 -3.02 10.12
N THR A 279 -33.15 -2.44 9.10
CA THR A 279 -32.74 -1.17 8.51
C THR A 279 -32.84 -0.02 9.52
N GLN A 280 -33.90 -0.02 10.34
CA GLN A 280 -34.08 0.97 11.41
C GLN A 280 -33.00 0.83 12.49
N LEU A 281 -32.68 -0.40 12.90
CA LEU A 281 -31.63 -0.66 13.89
C LEU A 281 -30.26 -0.21 13.38
N MET A 282 -29.91 -0.55 12.14
CA MET A 282 -28.66 -0.10 11.51
C MET A 282 -28.58 1.43 11.46
N ALA A 283 -29.66 2.09 11.07
CA ALA A 283 -29.76 3.54 11.04
C ALA A 283 -29.59 4.16 12.44
N ALA A 284 -30.24 3.59 13.45
CA ALA A 284 -30.14 4.03 14.83
C ALA A 284 -28.72 3.86 15.39
N MET A 285 -28.03 2.76 15.03
CA MET A 285 -26.62 2.57 15.38
C MET A 285 -25.71 3.61 14.74
N MET A 286 -25.93 3.93 13.45
CA MET A 286 -25.14 4.96 12.76
C MET A 286 -25.37 6.35 13.37
N LEU A 287 -26.62 6.71 13.67
CA LEU A 287 -26.98 7.99 14.30
C LEU A 287 -26.41 8.10 15.71
N LEU A 288 -26.39 7.01 16.48
CA LEU A 288 -25.72 6.98 17.78
C LEU A 288 -24.22 7.27 17.66
N LEU A 289 -23.54 6.68 16.67
CA LEU A 289 -22.11 6.89 16.43
C LEU A 289 -21.82 8.33 15.96
N GLU A 290 -22.70 8.92 15.16
CA GLU A 290 -22.63 10.33 14.76
C GLU A 290 -22.83 11.26 15.97
N ASN A 291 -23.87 11.05 16.78
CA ASN A 291 -24.12 11.86 17.97
C ASN A 291 -23.00 11.73 19.03
N ALA A 292 -22.30 10.59 19.08
CA ALA A 292 -21.11 10.41 19.90
C ALA A 292 -19.87 11.15 19.35
N ALA A 293 -19.84 11.44 18.04
CA ALA A 293 -18.82 12.27 17.39
C ALA A 293 -18.91 13.72 17.79
N GLU A 294 -20.12 14.28 17.70
CA GLU A 294 -20.39 15.69 17.97
C GLU A 294 -20.08 16.06 19.42
N ARG A 295 -20.25 15.11 20.36
CA ARG A 295 -19.93 15.26 21.77
C ARG A 295 -18.44 15.08 22.12
N GLY A 296 -17.57 14.99 21.12
CA GLY A 296 -16.11 14.95 21.30
C GLY A 296 -15.51 13.56 21.59
N GLY A 297 -16.30 12.49 21.51
CA GLY A 297 -15.84 11.11 21.79
C GLY A 297 -15.24 10.38 20.59
N ARG A 298 -16.05 10.17 19.53
CA ARG A 298 -15.69 9.29 18.38
C ARG A 298 -16.08 9.91 17.04
N SER A 299 -15.15 10.31 16.17
CA SER A 299 -15.57 10.92 14.88
C SER A 299 -15.98 9.89 13.84
N LEU A 300 -17.20 9.99 13.31
CA LEU A 300 -17.72 9.19 12.20
C LEU A 300 -17.56 9.97 10.87
N ARG A 301 -17.09 9.30 9.82
CA ARG A 301 -17.06 9.85 8.44
C ARG A 301 -17.55 8.81 7.46
N ALA A 302 -18.36 9.21 6.49
CA ALA A 302 -18.69 8.34 5.36
C ALA A 302 -17.41 7.94 4.59
N ALA A 303 -17.33 6.69 4.14
CA ALA A 303 -16.18 6.20 3.40
C ALA A 303 -16.12 6.74 1.96
N ASP A 304 -17.28 7.09 1.40
CA ASP A 304 -17.51 7.61 0.05
C ASP A 304 -18.80 8.46 0.00
N ASP A 305 -18.94 9.25 -1.07
CA ASP A 305 -20.05 10.19 -1.27
C ASP A 305 -21.40 9.45 -1.43
N ALA A 306 -21.37 8.23 -2.00
CA ALA A 306 -22.56 7.41 -2.16
C ALA A 306 -23.12 6.96 -0.80
N THR A 307 -22.26 6.53 0.12
CA THR A 307 -22.63 6.15 1.48
C THR A 307 -23.20 7.36 2.23
N GLN A 308 -22.61 8.55 2.06
CA GLN A 308 -23.11 9.77 2.68
C GLN A 308 -24.54 10.08 2.24
N PHE A 309 -24.80 10.10 0.93
CA PHE A 309 -26.14 10.36 0.39
C PHE A 309 -27.19 9.37 0.92
N ASN A 310 -26.88 8.07 0.92
CA ASN A 310 -27.81 7.04 1.38
C ASN A 310 -28.06 7.11 2.89
N TYR A 311 -27.03 7.50 3.66
CA TYR A 311 -27.17 7.72 5.09
C TYR A 311 -28.07 8.92 5.39
N ASP A 312 -27.94 10.02 4.65
CA ASP A 312 -28.78 11.21 4.82
C ASP A 312 -30.27 10.90 4.57
N VAL A 313 -30.58 10.10 3.55
CA VAL A 313 -31.95 9.62 3.27
C VAL A 313 -32.49 8.75 4.41
N LEU A 314 -31.66 7.84 4.92
CA LEU A 314 -32.03 6.93 6.00
C LEU A 314 -32.24 7.67 7.33
N ARG A 315 -31.38 8.65 7.64
CA ARG A 315 -31.49 9.56 8.79
C ARG A 315 -32.79 10.34 8.76
N GLU A 316 -33.16 10.87 7.60
CA GLU A 316 -34.39 11.63 7.46
C GLU A 316 -35.64 10.76 7.61
N THR A 317 -35.55 9.50 7.15
CA THR A 317 -36.63 8.52 7.32
C THR A 317 -36.86 8.18 8.79
N LEU A 318 -35.79 7.93 9.55
CA LEU A 318 -35.87 7.73 11.01
C LEU A 318 -36.48 8.94 11.74
N ARG A 319 -36.13 10.16 11.32
CA ARG A 319 -36.61 11.40 11.95
C ARG A 319 -38.07 11.71 11.65
N ARG A 320 -38.54 11.42 10.42
CA ARG A 320 -39.90 11.79 10.01
C ARG A 320 -40.97 10.86 10.55
N GLN A 321 -40.69 9.56 10.64
CA GLN A 321 -41.64 8.56 11.14
C GLN A 321 -40.83 7.36 11.66
N GLY A 322 -40.99 6.97 12.92
CA GLY A 322 -40.31 5.80 13.52
C GLY A 322 -40.61 4.44 12.85
N HIS A 323 -41.32 4.42 11.72
CA HIS A 323 -41.76 3.21 11.03
C HIS A 323 -41.78 3.39 9.50
N PRO A 324 -40.66 3.19 8.79
CA PRO A 324 -40.68 3.00 7.35
C PRO A 324 -41.61 1.85 6.95
N THR A 325 -42.63 2.17 6.15
CA THR A 325 -43.38 1.20 5.33
C THR A 325 -42.38 0.41 4.49
N GLY A 326 -42.58 -0.91 4.40
CA GLY A 326 -41.63 -1.88 3.87
C GLY A 326 -40.77 -1.37 2.70
N THR A 327 -39.46 -1.59 2.81
CA THR A 327 -38.40 -1.04 1.96
C THR A 327 -38.62 -1.33 0.46
N GLN A 328 -39.34 -0.45 -0.24
CA GLN A 328 -39.68 -0.58 -1.68
C GLN A 328 -38.62 0.00 -2.64
N ARG A 329 -37.52 0.57 -2.15
CA ARG A 329 -36.44 1.08 -3.01
C ARG A 329 -35.15 0.34 -2.74
N GLU A 330 -34.47 -0.05 -3.82
CA GLU A 330 -33.14 -0.65 -3.87
C GLU A 330 -32.11 0.28 -3.20
N LEU A 331 -32.09 0.26 -1.86
CA LEU A 331 -31.04 0.87 -1.07
C LEU A 331 -29.77 0.02 -1.24
N PRO A 332 -28.59 0.63 -1.37
CA PRO A 332 -27.36 -0.10 -1.62
C PRO A 332 -27.04 -1.09 -0.51
N LYS A 333 -26.47 -2.23 -0.93
CA LYS A 333 -26.23 -3.45 -0.16
C LYS A 333 -25.33 -3.29 1.08
N ALA A 334 -24.60 -2.18 1.22
CA ALA A 334 -23.58 -1.97 2.24
C ALA A 334 -23.37 -0.48 2.59
N TYR A 335 -23.25 -0.17 3.88
CA TYR A 335 -22.86 1.16 4.37
C TYR A 335 -21.46 1.10 4.95
N SER A 336 -20.53 1.86 4.36
CA SER A 336 -19.12 1.89 4.77
C SER A 336 -18.81 3.18 5.52
N VAL A 337 -18.48 3.10 6.81
CA VAL A 337 -18.19 4.26 7.65
C VAL A 337 -16.84 4.12 8.35
N VAL A 338 -16.10 5.21 8.43
CA VAL A 338 -14.84 5.29 9.17
C VAL A 338 -15.13 5.79 10.57
N LEU A 339 -14.86 4.96 11.56
CA LEU A 339 -14.90 5.29 12.97
C LEU A 339 -13.50 5.65 13.47
N ARG A 340 -13.35 6.84 14.06
CA ARG A 340 -12.11 7.26 14.71
C ARG A 340 -12.33 7.41 16.22
N GLU A 341 -11.54 6.68 16.99
CA GLU A 341 -11.52 6.71 18.45
C GLU A 341 -10.10 7.06 18.91
N GLY A 342 -9.90 8.30 19.34
CA GLY A 342 -8.59 8.87 19.65
C GLY A 342 -7.62 8.83 18.45
N ARG A 343 -6.57 8.01 18.55
CA ARG A 343 -5.57 7.79 17.49
C ARG A 343 -5.85 6.57 16.61
N SER A 344 -6.89 5.79 16.93
CA SER A 344 -7.27 4.60 16.17
C SER A 344 -8.36 4.93 15.14
N GLU A 345 -8.22 4.39 13.94
CA GLU A 345 -9.22 4.47 12.88
C GLU A 345 -9.61 3.05 12.47
N ARG A 346 -10.90 2.80 12.31
CA ARG A 346 -11.46 1.53 11.81
C ARG A 346 -12.51 1.82 10.75
N MET A 347 -12.56 1.00 9.71
CA MET A 347 -13.63 1.00 8.73
C MET A 347 -14.67 -0.03 9.16
N LEU A 348 -15.93 0.38 9.19
CA LEU A 348 -17.07 -0.47 9.52
C LEU A 348 -17.91 -0.63 8.25
N HIS A 349 -18.20 -1.86 7.88
CA HIS A 349 -19.11 -2.20 6.80
C HIS A 349 -20.37 -2.82 7.41
N LEU A 350 -21.47 -2.08 7.37
CA LEU A 350 -22.78 -2.54 7.85
C LEU A 350 -23.58 -3.06 6.66
N PHE A 351 -24.05 -4.31 6.73
CA PHE A 351 -24.80 -4.95 5.67
C PHE A 351 -26.22 -5.26 6.13
N ASP A 352 -27.23 -4.71 5.46
CA ASP A 352 -28.62 -5.14 5.66
C ASP A 352 -28.92 -6.32 4.73
N THR A 353 -28.94 -7.52 5.29
CA THR A 353 -29.33 -8.70 4.52
C THR A 353 -30.85 -8.80 4.54
N ALA A 354 -31.50 -8.46 3.43
CA ALA A 354 -32.92 -8.71 3.27
C ALA A 354 -33.15 -10.22 3.41
N GLY A 355 -33.82 -10.64 4.51
CA GLY A 355 -33.98 -12.03 4.95
C GLY A 355 -34.71 -12.99 3.98
N GLU A 356 -35.03 -12.52 2.77
CA GLU A 356 -35.64 -13.30 1.69
C GLU A 356 -34.69 -13.55 0.51
N ARG A 357 -33.50 -12.92 0.47
CA ARG A 357 -32.62 -12.92 -0.71
C ARG A 357 -31.44 -13.91 -0.65
N PHE A 358 -31.26 -14.65 0.45
CA PHE A 358 -30.25 -15.72 0.53
C PHE A 358 -30.56 -16.94 -0.35
N THR A 359 -31.71 -16.95 -1.03
CA THR A 359 -32.14 -18.01 -1.95
C THR A 359 -31.59 -17.85 -3.37
N ASN A 360 -31.17 -16.65 -3.80
CA ASN A 360 -30.63 -16.46 -5.15
C ASN A 360 -29.10 -16.60 -5.15
N ARG A 361 -28.63 -17.67 -5.82
CA ARG A 361 -27.21 -17.97 -6.10
C ARG A 361 -26.46 -16.87 -6.89
N GLU A 362 -27.17 -15.87 -7.41
CA GLU A 362 -26.59 -14.78 -8.22
C GLU A 362 -25.99 -13.64 -7.40
N ASP A 363 -26.33 -13.50 -6.10
CA ASP A 363 -25.72 -12.49 -5.21
C ASP A 363 -24.36 -12.97 -4.65
N THR A 364 -23.42 -13.29 -5.56
CA THR A 364 -22.00 -13.65 -5.29
C THR A 364 -21.29 -12.64 -4.38
N ASP A 365 -21.82 -11.43 -4.36
CA ASP A 365 -21.37 -10.25 -3.64
C ASP A 365 -21.58 -10.37 -2.12
N ALA A 366 -22.78 -10.78 -1.68
CA ALA A 366 -23.11 -10.92 -0.26
C ALA A 366 -22.42 -12.15 0.37
N LEU A 367 -22.22 -13.18 -0.46
CA LEU A 367 -21.52 -14.43 -0.14
C LEU A 367 -20.12 -14.20 0.44
N ARG A 368 -19.32 -13.30 -0.14
CA ARG A 368 -17.92 -13.10 0.26
C ARG A 368 -17.74 -12.25 1.53
N TYR A 369 -18.61 -11.28 1.80
CA TYR A 369 -18.53 -10.52 3.06
C TYR A 369 -18.91 -11.36 4.28
N VAL A 370 -19.90 -12.24 4.12
CA VAL A 370 -20.36 -13.10 5.19
C VAL A 370 -19.27 -14.08 5.65
N GLN A 371 -18.40 -14.55 4.74
CA GLN A 371 -17.23 -15.38 5.08
C GLN A 371 -16.21 -14.67 5.99
N GLU A 372 -16.08 -13.35 5.83
CA GLU A 372 -15.12 -12.53 6.57
C GLU A 372 -15.75 -11.88 7.82
N ALA A 373 -17.08 -11.90 7.94
CA ALA A 373 -17.76 -11.45 9.14
C ALA A 373 -17.33 -12.27 10.37
N ARG A 374 -17.14 -11.58 11.50
CA ARG A 374 -16.85 -12.19 12.82
C ARG A 374 -17.84 -11.76 13.89
N THR A 375 -18.71 -10.82 13.57
CA THR A 375 -19.79 -10.33 14.44
C THR A 375 -21.05 -10.23 13.60
N PHE A 376 -22.09 -10.95 14.00
CA PHE A 376 -23.37 -11.00 13.32
C PHE A 376 -24.45 -10.36 14.21
N VAL A 377 -25.43 -9.69 13.62
CA VAL A 377 -26.58 -9.12 14.33
C VAL A 377 -27.86 -9.79 13.83
N PHE A 378 -28.50 -10.57 14.69
CA PHE A 378 -29.82 -11.14 14.45
C PHE A 378 -30.88 -10.22 15.04
N VAL A 379 -31.77 -9.71 14.20
CA VAL A 379 -32.89 -8.86 14.62
C VAL A 379 -34.13 -9.72 14.77
N LEU A 380 -34.52 -9.96 16.02
CA LEU A 380 -35.66 -10.77 16.42
C LEU A 380 -36.83 -9.86 16.77
N ASP A 381 -37.93 -10.00 16.04
CA ASP A 381 -39.18 -9.33 16.35
C ASP A 381 -40.06 -10.21 17.24
N PRO A 382 -40.25 -9.87 18.53
CA PRO A 382 -41.06 -10.68 19.43
C PRO A 382 -42.55 -10.64 19.06
N LEU A 383 -43.02 -9.59 18.36
CA LEU A 383 -44.43 -9.44 17.96
C LEU A 383 -44.86 -10.49 16.91
N ALA A 384 -43.90 -11.11 16.23
CA ALA A 384 -44.12 -12.17 15.26
C ALA A 384 -44.38 -13.55 15.91
N VAL A 385 -44.23 -13.65 17.23
CA VAL A 385 -44.43 -14.89 18.00
C VAL A 385 -45.82 -14.87 18.61
N ASN A 386 -46.63 -15.89 18.32
CA ASN A 386 -48.01 -15.96 18.84
C ASN A 386 -48.06 -15.95 20.38
N ASP A 387 -47.07 -16.55 21.04
CA ASP A 387 -47.01 -16.60 22.50
C ASP A 387 -46.78 -15.22 23.13
N PHE A 388 -46.18 -14.26 22.41
CA PHE A 388 -46.06 -12.88 22.88
C PHE A 388 -47.44 -12.27 23.19
N TRP A 389 -48.41 -12.51 22.31
CA TRP A 389 -49.77 -11.99 22.43
C TRP A 389 -50.58 -12.63 23.56
N ARG A 390 -50.05 -13.71 24.17
CA ARG A 390 -50.61 -14.33 25.37
C ARG A 390 -50.03 -13.75 26.66
N THR A 391 -49.00 -12.90 26.56
CA THR A 391 -48.36 -12.27 27.72
C THR A 391 -49.07 -10.96 28.11
N PRO A 392 -48.94 -10.52 29.38
CA PRO A 392 -49.46 -9.21 29.81
C PRO A 392 -48.86 -8.02 29.05
N LEU A 393 -47.67 -8.19 28.45
CA LEU A 393 -46.94 -7.17 27.68
C LEU A 393 -47.66 -6.79 26.38
N ALA A 394 -48.48 -7.69 25.84
CA ALA A 394 -49.27 -7.44 24.64
C ALA A 394 -50.25 -6.28 24.83
N ALA A 395 -50.77 -6.09 26.04
CA ALA A 395 -51.66 -4.97 26.37
C ALA A 395 -50.93 -3.62 26.31
N ALA A 396 -49.62 -3.58 26.60
CA ALA A 396 -48.80 -2.38 26.49
C ALA A 396 -48.45 -2.03 25.04
N ALA A 397 -48.29 -3.04 24.17
CA ALA A 397 -47.90 -2.86 22.77
C ALA A 397 -49.00 -2.25 21.87
N GLY A 398 -50.28 -2.43 22.24
CA GLY A 398 -51.44 -1.86 21.54
C GLY A 398 -51.68 -2.38 20.11
N ASP A 399 -52.73 -1.87 19.45
CA ASP A 399 -53.19 -2.39 18.14
C ASP A 399 -52.19 -2.14 16.98
N ILE A 400 -51.37 -1.09 17.09
CA ILE A 400 -50.35 -0.74 16.08
C ILE A 400 -49.29 -1.84 15.97
N ALA A 401 -49.00 -2.55 17.07
CA ALA A 401 -48.00 -3.61 17.12
C ALA A 401 -48.36 -4.81 16.21
N HIS A 402 -49.65 -5.10 15.98
CA HIS A 402 -50.07 -6.12 15.02
C HIS A 402 -49.78 -5.73 13.56
N ALA A 403 -49.98 -4.46 13.21
CA ALA A 403 -49.81 -3.98 11.84
C ALA A 403 -48.33 -3.95 11.40
N ILE A 404 -47.42 -3.86 12.36
CA ILE A 404 -45.97 -3.77 12.10
C ILE A 404 -45.23 -5.08 12.38
N ALA A 405 -45.88 -6.12 12.90
CA ALA A 405 -45.26 -7.39 13.25
C ALA A 405 -44.64 -8.07 12.01
N SER A 406 -43.50 -8.73 12.19
CA SER A 406 -42.88 -9.53 11.13
C SER A 406 -43.80 -10.67 10.71
N SER A 407 -43.89 -10.92 9.41
CA SER A 407 -44.74 -11.95 8.81
C SER A 407 -44.24 -13.38 9.01
N THR A 408 -42.97 -13.55 9.38
CA THR A 408 -42.33 -14.87 9.49
C THR A 408 -41.81 -15.11 10.92
N PRO A 409 -42.12 -16.28 11.51
CA PRO A 409 -41.56 -16.70 12.79
C PRO A 409 -40.03 -16.59 12.86
N PRO A 410 -39.46 -16.05 13.97
CA PRO A 410 -38.02 -15.82 14.09
C PRO A 410 -37.16 -17.09 13.98
N ASP A 411 -37.65 -18.22 14.46
CA ASP A 411 -36.96 -19.52 14.43
C ASP A 411 -36.71 -20.01 13.00
N MET A 412 -37.72 -19.92 12.14
CA MET A 412 -37.59 -20.28 10.73
C MET A 412 -36.61 -19.35 10.01
N VAL A 413 -36.66 -18.04 10.28
CA VAL A 413 -35.76 -17.07 9.65
C VAL A 413 -34.32 -17.33 10.06
N PHE A 414 -34.10 -17.59 11.35
CA PHE A 414 -32.78 -17.88 11.89
C PHE A 414 -32.19 -19.13 11.25
N ASN A 415 -32.91 -20.25 11.27
CA ASN A 415 -32.42 -21.52 10.73
C ASN A 415 -32.09 -21.41 9.25
N ARG A 416 -32.97 -20.81 8.43
CA ARG A 416 -32.70 -20.61 6.99
C ARG A 416 -31.49 -19.73 6.75
N SER A 417 -31.36 -18.63 7.51
CA SER A 417 -30.25 -17.69 7.36
C SER A 417 -28.93 -18.35 7.76
N VAL A 418 -28.91 -19.11 8.87
CA VAL A 418 -27.73 -19.85 9.33
C VAL A 418 -27.33 -20.94 8.35
N ASP A 419 -28.28 -21.73 7.84
CA ASP A 419 -28.01 -22.75 6.82
C ASP A 419 -27.40 -22.14 5.56
N SER A 420 -27.96 -21.02 5.09
CA SER A 420 -27.37 -20.25 4.00
C SER A 420 -25.95 -19.82 4.37
N MET A 421 -25.73 -19.14 5.50
CA MET A 421 -24.39 -18.69 5.92
C MET A 421 -23.36 -19.82 6.02
N MET A 422 -23.76 -20.99 6.51
CA MET A 422 -22.89 -22.18 6.54
C MET A 422 -22.54 -22.68 5.14
N GLN A 423 -23.51 -22.76 4.23
CA GLN A 423 -23.26 -23.11 2.82
C GLN A 423 -22.32 -22.09 2.15
N MET A 424 -22.39 -20.84 2.58
CA MET A 424 -21.49 -19.77 2.14
C MET A 424 -20.09 -19.86 2.78
N GLY A 425 -19.84 -20.76 3.74
CA GLY A 425 -18.55 -20.90 4.41
C GLY A 425 -18.30 -19.88 5.53
N ALA A 426 -19.35 -19.31 6.12
CA ALA A 426 -19.22 -18.42 7.26
C ALA A 426 -18.66 -19.16 8.50
N PRO A 427 -17.66 -18.61 9.19
CA PRO A 427 -17.07 -19.26 10.38
C PRO A 427 -17.90 -18.97 11.63
N LEU A 428 -19.13 -19.49 11.68
CA LEU A 428 -20.11 -19.16 12.73
C LEU A 428 -19.61 -19.49 14.15
N LYS A 429 -18.94 -20.64 14.32
CA LYS A 429 -18.36 -21.07 15.62
C LYS A 429 -17.25 -20.14 16.14
N GLU A 430 -16.55 -19.45 15.25
CA GLU A 430 -15.53 -18.45 15.60
C GLU A 430 -16.11 -17.03 15.72
N SER A 431 -17.41 -16.89 15.42
CA SER A 431 -18.11 -15.62 15.32
C SER A 431 -19.00 -15.37 16.52
N ARG A 432 -19.33 -14.10 16.71
CA ARG A 432 -20.16 -13.59 17.81
C ARG A 432 -21.53 -13.21 17.26
N LEU A 433 -22.60 -13.53 17.99
CA LEU A 433 -23.97 -13.20 17.63
C LEU A 433 -24.57 -12.21 18.64
N ALA A 434 -24.95 -11.03 18.16
CA ALA A 434 -25.81 -10.11 18.88
C ALA A 434 -27.26 -10.40 18.49
N VAL A 435 -28.08 -10.78 19.47
CA VAL A 435 -29.53 -10.94 19.29
C VAL A 435 -30.19 -9.63 19.73
N ALA A 436 -30.59 -8.82 18.76
CA ALA A 436 -31.34 -7.60 18.98
C ALA A 436 -32.84 -7.93 19.01
N ILE A 437 -33.41 -8.02 20.20
CA ILE A 437 -34.86 -8.12 20.42
C ILE A 437 -35.42 -6.73 20.11
N SER A 438 -36.05 -6.59 18.95
CA SER A 438 -36.48 -5.30 18.42
C SER A 438 -37.83 -4.86 18.98
N LYS A 439 -38.18 -3.59 18.72
CA LYS A 439 -39.46 -2.97 19.10
C LYS A 439 -39.73 -2.97 20.60
N ALA A 440 -38.66 -3.01 21.39
CA ALA A 440 -38.73 -3.05 22.84
C ALA A 440 -39.29 -1.75 23.45
N ASP A 441 -39.29 -0.67 22.67
CA ASP A 441 -39.96 0.60 22.95
C ASP A 441 -41.49 0.48 23.06
N LEU A 442 -42.10 -0.57 22.47
CA LEU A 442 -43.55 -0.74 22.46
C LEU A 442 -44.10 -1.45 23.69
N PHE A 443 -43.30 -2.28 24.37
CA PHE A 443 -43.79 -3.13 25.46
C PHE A 443 -43.04 -2.97 26.79
N GLY A 444 -41.99 -2.14 26.83
CA GLY A 444 -41.19 -1.90 28.03
C GLY A 444 -40.29 -3.09 28.40
N THR A 445 -39.15 -2.80 29.05
CA THR A 445 -38.09 -3.82 29.28
C THR A 445 -37.60 -3.92 30.72
N GLU A 446 -38.12 -3.08 31.62
CA GLU A 446 -37.58 -2.88 32.96
C GLU A 446 -37.60 -4.16 33.82
N ASP A 447 -38.61 -5.02 33.62
CA ASP A 447 -38.81 -6.25 34.41
C ASP A 447 -38.45 -7.55 33.66
N LEU A 448 -37.92 -7.46 32.44
CA LEU A 448 -37.77 -8.65 31.58
C LEU A 448 -36.51 -9.49 31.89
N GLY A 449 -35.56 -8.95 32.65
CA GLY A 449 -34.34 -9.68 33.03
C GLY A 449 -33.44 -10.03 31.84
N ASP A 450 -32.85 -11.23 31.85
CA ASP A 450 -32.02 -11.70 30.74
C ASP A 450 -32.86 -12.02 29.50
N GLY A 451 -32.48 -11.46 28.34
CA GLY A 451 -33.23 -11.63 27.11
C GLY A 451 -33.30 -13.08 26.62
N GLY A 452 -32.28 -13.91 26.88
CA GLY A 452 -32.29 -15.32 26.51
C GLY A 452 -33.27 -16.13 27.37
N GLU A 453 -33.26 -15.89 28.68
CA GLU A 453 -34.21 -16.49 29.62
C GLU A 453 -35.65 -16.05 29.35
N TRP A 454 -35.86 -14.78 28.98
CA TRP A 454 -37.16 -14.27 28.58
C TRP A 454 -37.68 -14.92 27.29
N LEU A 455 -36.85 -15.03 26.26
CA LEU A 455 -37.22 -15.72 25.01
C LEU A 455 -37.60 -17.19 25.25
N ASP A 456 -36.88 -17.87 26.14
CA ASP A 456 -37.16 -19.26 26.52
C ASP A 456 -38.48 -19.41 27.28
N ARG A 457 -38.62 -18.70 28.40
CA ARG A 457 -39.76 -18.90 29.32
C ARG A 457 -41.04 -18.20 28.89
N ALA A 458 -40.95 -16.98 28.35
CA ALA A 458 -42.13 -16.17 28.05
C ALA A 458 -42.63 -16.38 26.62
N LEU A 459 -41.72 -16.61 25.66
CA LEU A 459 -42.08 -16.76 24.23
C LEU A 459 -41.95 -18.18 23.69
N GLY A 460 -41.57 -19.16 24.52
CA GLY A 460 -41.45 -20.56 24.10
C GLY A 460 -40.32 -20.82 23.09
N LEU A 461 -39.36 -19.89 22.95
CA LEU A 461 -38.27 -19.95 21.97
C LEU A 461 -37.01 -20.63 22.50
N GLY A 462 -37.12 -21.48 23.53
CA GLY A 462 -35.99 -22.18 24.14
C GLY A 462 -35.13 -22.99 23.18
N ASN A 463 -35.76 -23.62 22.18
CA ASN A 463 -35.02 -24.33 21.14
C ASN A 463 -34.17 -23.36 20.28
N LEU A 464 -34.72 -22.22 19.90
CA LEU A 464 -34.00 -21.19 19.15
C LEU A 464 -32.82 -20.65 19.95
N VAL A 465 -33.01 -20.36 21.25
CA VAL A 465 -31.94 -19.94 22.17
C VAL A 465 -30.81 -20.97 22.21
N ARG A 466 -31.12 -22.26 22.32
CA ARG A 466 -30.12 -23.33 22.29
C ARG A 466 -29.39 -23.42 20.97
N VAL A 467 -30.09 -23.36 19.83
CA VAL A 467 -29.47 -23.44 18.50
C VAL A 467 -28.53 -22.24 18.28
N MET A 468 -28.94 -21.03 18.69
CA MET A 468 -28.06 -19.84 18.63
C MET A 468 -26.75 -20.06 19.38
N ASN A 469 -26.84 -20.56 20.62
CA ASN A 469 -25.66 -20.84 21.46
C ASN A 469 -24.83 -22.03 20.96
N LEU A 470 -25.46 -22.97 20.24
CA LEU A 470 -24.75 -24.06 19.61
C LEU A 470 -23.94 -23.57 18.41
N GLU A 471 -24.55 -22.76 17.53
CA GLU A 471 -23.96 -22.39 16.24
C GLU A 471 -22.93 -21.26 16.29
N PHE A 472 -23.00 -20.39 17.29
CA PHE A 472 -22.08 -19.26 17.45
C PHE A 472 -21.20 -19.43 18.69
N GLY A 473 -19.98 -18.89 18.63
CA GLY A 473 -19.01 -19.00 19.73
C GLY A 473 -19.30 -18.10 20.93
N GLU A 474 -19.97 -16.96 20.72
CA GLU A 474 -20.46 -16.08 21.78
C GLU A 474 -21.81 -15.51 21.36
N VAL A 475 -22.85 -15.64 22.19
CA VAL A 475 -24.18 -15.06 21.95
C VAL A 475 -24.51 -14.07 23.06
N ARG A 476 -25.05 -12.91 22.72
CA ARG A 476 -25.60 -11.96 23.70
C ARG A 476 -26.93 -11.38 23.23
N TYR A 477 -27.82 -11.18 24.19
CA TYR A 477 -29.17 -10.67 23.96
C TYR A 477 -29.27 -9.21 24.39
N PHE A 478 -29.92 -8.41 23.56
CA PHE A 478 -30.13 -6.98 23.78
C PHE A 478 -31.57 -6.63 23.44
N PHE A 479 -32.30 -6.05 24.38
CA PHE A 479 -33.55 -5.37 24.05
C PHE A 479 -33.23 -4.05 23.37
N THR A 480 -33.91 -3.75 22.26
CA THR A 480 -33.61 -2.60 21.41
C THR A 480 -34.88 -1.89 20.94
N GLY A 481 -34.95 -0.59 21.17
CA GLY A 481 -35.89 0.31 20.51
C GLY A 481 -35.16 1.15 19.47
N ALA A 482 -35.49 0.97 18.19
CA ALA A 482 -34.81 1.68 17.08
C ALA A 482 -35.51 3.01 16.76
N VAL A 483 -35.78 3.80 17.80
CA VAL A 483 -36.51 5.07 17.73
C VAL A 483 -35.67 6.22 18.26
N THR A 484 -35.99 7.43 17.82
CA THR A 484 -35.44 8.67 18.38
C THR A 484 -36.31 9.13 19.54
N THR A 485 -35.70 9.46 20.69
CA THR A 485 -36.44 9.82 21.91
C THR A 485 -36.95 11.26 21.90
N ASP A 486 -36.26 12.18 21.21
CA ASP A 486 -36.53 13.62 21.27
C ASP A 486 -36.42 14.29 19.88
N GLU A 487 -36.94 15.53 19.75
CA GLU A 487 -36.76 16.41 18.57
C GLU A 487 -35.28 16.72 18.27
N THR A 488 -34.39 16.52 19.25
CA THR A 488 -32.93 16.67 19.11
C THR A 488 -32.28 15.54 18.30
N GLY A 489 -33.01 14.46 18.02
CA GLY A 489 -32.51 13.30 17.27
C GLY A 489 -31.62 12.36 18.08
N ALA A 490 -31.74 12.36 19.42
CA ALA A 490 -31.10 11.38 20.28
C ALA A 490 -31.74 9.99 20.08
N VAL A 491 -30.92 8.94 20.04
CA VAL A 491 -31.35 7.56 19.85
C VAL A 491 -31.66 6.92 21.20
N HIS A 492 -32.64 6.03 21.25
CA HIS A 492 -33.01 5.30 22.47
C HIS A 492 -31.77 4.67 23.16
N PRO A 493 -31.64 4.79 24.50
CA PRO A 493 -30.44 4.35 25.25
C PRO A 493 -30.07 2.88 25.05
N SER A 494 -31.06 2.04 24.73
CA SER A 494 -30.89 0.60 24.49
C SER A 494 -29.97 0.25 23.30
N ILE A 495 -29.77 1.18 22.36
CA ILE A 495 -28.90 0.95 21.19
C ILE A 495 -27.41 1.00 21.54
N ALA A 496 -27.04 1.71 22.61
CA ALA A 496 -25.63 1.89 22.98
C ALA A 496 -24.93 0.60 23.44
N PRO A 497 -25.51 -0.21 24.34
CA PRO A 497 -24.92 -1.49 24.74
C PRO A 497 -24.67 -2.46 23.58
N LEU A 498 -25.64 -2.56 22.65
CA LEU A 498 -25.52 -3.36 21.42
C LEU A 498 -24.36 -2.86 20.57
N THR A 499 -24.35 -1.55 20.27
CA THR A 499 -23.33 -0.93 19.41
C THR A 499 -21.94 -1.13 19.97
N ASP A 500 -21.73 -0.84 21.26
CA ASP A 500 -20.43 -1.02 21.90
C ASP A 500 -20.00 -2.48 21.96
N TRP A 501 -20.93 -3.42 22.11
CA TRP A 501 -20.59 -4.85 22.08
C TRP A 501 -20.18 -5.33 20.68
N CYS A 502 -20.89 -4.87 19.64
CA CYS A 502 -20.55 -5.16 18.24
C CYS A 502 -19.17 -4.59 17.86
N LEU A 503 -18.87 -3.35 18.28
CA LEU A 503 -17.61 -2.67 17.97
C LEU A 503 -16.40 -3.17 18.78
N ARG A 504 -16.63 -3.69 19.99
CA ARG A 504 -15.60 -4.36 20.79
C ARG A 504 -15.22 -5.74 20.26
N GLY A 505 -15.99 -6.26 19.30
CA GLY A 505 -15.71 -7.54 18.64
C GLY A 505 -14.34 -7.59 18.00
N ARG A 506 -13.80 -8.81 17.88
CA ARG A 506 -12.55 -9.04 17.17
C ARG A 506 -12.72 -8.57 15.72
N PRO A 507 -11.86 -7.67 15.19
CA PRO A 507 -11.87 -7.37 13.76
C PRO A 507 -11.54 -8.64 12.98
N ALA A 508 -12.04 -8.72 11.74
CA ALA A 508 -11.95 -9.88 10.85
C ALA A 508 -10.54 -10.46 10.73
#